data_AF-A0A139AM58-F1
#
_entry.id   AF-A0A139AM58-F1
#
_cell.length_a   1.000
_cell.length_b   1.000
_cell.length_c   1.000
_cell.angle_alpha   90.00
_cell.angle_beta   90.00
_cell.angle_gamma   90.00
#
_symmetry.space_group_name_H-M   'P 1'
#
loop_
_entity.id
_entity.type
_entity.pdbx_description
1 polymer ?
#
loop_
_entity_poly.entity_id
_entity_poly.type
_entity_poly.pdbx_seq_one_letter_code
_entity_poly.pdbx_strand_id
1 'polypeptide(L)'
;MLRAKVEKPPGLFGGGSGFEWKEDTIDCESALLLAILHARLEVLRVLLEKGARVDGEVQWRSSHVNLYDSRSWTADQWRQQRCQFTYSFPSALARAVGRGGTATECDGTTWHVPDRDGKLHVSLRGGVVTLNHLTRWQRCSAGLLVRPHVEIVRLLLAYGARVTDVELEGSRKSPDQEFLDALLSINAALFLDPVHSNSNWLPPPSQTRFRSLMSLQLL
;
A
#
# COMPACT_ATOMS: atom_id res chain seq x y z
N MET A 1 -13.04 -9.03 0.48
CA MET A 1 -14.31 -9.06 -0.27
C MET A 1 -15.33 -8.22 0.49
N LEU A 2 -15.76 -7.11 -0.09
CA LEU A 2 -16.79 -6.25 0.50
C LEU A 2 -18.17 -6.80 0.11
N ARG A 3 -19.09 -6.92 1.06
CA ARG A 3 -20.47 -7.36 0.78
C ARG A 3 -21.48 -6.46 1.49
N ALA A 4 -22.39 -5.86 0.74
CA ALA A 4 -23.42 -4.99 1.32
C ALA A 4 -24.79 -5.21 0.69
N LYS A 5 -25.82 -4.90 1.49
CA LYS A 5 -27.19 -4.80 1.03
C LYS A 5 -27.41 -3.45 0.37
N VAL A 6 -27.90 -3.47 -0.86
CA VAL A 6 -28.14 -2.31 -1.69
C VAL A 6 -29.61 -2.27 -2.08
N GLU A 7 -30.26 -1.13 -1.91
CA GLU A 7 -31.65 -0.91 -2.29
C GLU A 7 -31.80 -0.98 -3.81
N LYS A 8 -32.84 -1.68 -4.27
CA LYS A 8 -33.21 -1.66 -5.68
C LYS A 8 -33.88 -0.32 -5.99
N PRO A 9 -33.60 0.29 -7.15
CA PRO A 9 -34.35 1.46 -7.57
C PRO A 9 -35.84 1.12 -7.68
N PRO A 10 -36.76 2.09 -7.45
CA PRO A 10 -38.19 1.86 -7.58
C PRO A 10 -38.49 1.33 -8.99
N GLY A 11 -39.25 0.24 -9.08
CA GLY A 11 -39.69 -0.29 -10.38
C GLY A 11 -40.64 0.69 -11.07
N LEU A 12 -40.66 0.70 -12.40
CA LEU A 12 -41.50 1.59 -13.24
C LEU A 12 -43.00 1.53 -12.90
N PHE A 13 -43.45 0.44 -12.27
CA PHE A 13 -44.84 0.17 -11.90
C PHE A 13 -45.11 0.22 -10.37
N GLY A 14 -44.25 0.89 -9.60
CA GLY A 14 -44.45 1.00 -8.14
C GLY A 14 -44.31 -0.32 -7.37
N GLY A 15 -43.62 -1.31 -7.94
CA GLY A 15 -43.29 -2.57 -7.27
C GLY A 15 -42.36 -2.34 -6.07
N GLY A 16 -42.65 -3.01 -4.96
CA GLY A 16 -42.17 -2.71 -3.61
C GLY A 16 -40.64 -2.60 -3.40
N SER A 17 -40.28 -1.97 -2.27
CA SER A 17 -38.92 -1.73 -1.80
C SER A 17 -38.15 -3.03 -1.55
N GLY A 18 -37.46 -3.51 -2.59
CA GLY A 18 -36.55 -4.64 -2.51
C GLY A 18 -35.11 -4.22 -2.25
N PHE A 19 -34.27 -5.20 -1.90
CA PHE A 19 -32.82 -5.05 -1.84
C PHE A 19 -32.14 -6.18 -2.61
N GLU A 20 -30.87 -5.96 -2.96
CA GLU A 20 -29.96 -6.96 -3.49
C GLU A 20 -28.64 -6.95 -2.72
N TRP A 21 -27.96 -8.10 -2.68
CA TRP A 21 -26.61 -8.17 -2.15
C TRP A 21 -25.62 -7.84 -3.26
N LYS A 22 -24.73 -6.87 -3.03
CA LYS A 22 -23.59 -6.60 -3.90
C LYS A 22 -22.31 -7.03 -3.24
N GLU A 23 -21.42 -7.56 -4.06
CA GLU A 23 -20.09 -7.98 -3.68
C GLU A 23 -19.07 -7.21 -4.52
N ASP A 24 -17.94 -6.87 -3.91
CA ASP A 24 -16.81 -6.24 -4.61
C ASP A 24 -15.47 -6.72 -4.05
N THR A 25 -14.46 -6.68 -4.91
CA THR A 25 -13.06 -6.90 -4.55
C THR A 25 -12.32 -5.59 -4.71
N ILE A 26 -11.76 -5.10 -3.61
CA ILE A 26 -10.96 -3.88 -3.61
C ILE A 26 -9.49 -4.25 -3.47
N ASP A 27 -8.64 -3.54 -4.19
CA ASP A 27 -7.20 -3.65 -4.00
C ASP A 27 -6.84 -3.05 -2.64
N CYS A 28 -6.36 -3.94 -1.76
CA CYS A 28 -5.80 -3.57 -0.47
C CYS A 28 -4.30 -3.26 -0.63
N GLU A 29 -3.60 -3.20 0.49
CA GLU A 29 -2.16 -3.02 0.55
C GLU A 29 -1.43 -4.14 -0.20
N SER A 30 -0.46 -3.76 -1.05
CA SER A 30 0.41 -4.74 -1.71
C SER A 30 1.24 -5.51 -0.67
N ALA A 31 1.69 -6.73 -1.03
CA ALA A 31 2.55 -7.53 -0.16
C ALA A 31 3.84 -6.78 0.23
N LEU A 32 4.41 -6.02 -0.71
CA LEU A 32 5.57 -5.16 -0.48
C LEU A 32 5.28 -4.09 0.57
N LEU A 33 4.14 -3.40 0.42
CA LEU A 33 3.71 -2.38 1.37
C LEU A 33 3.50 -2.97 2.76
N LEU A 34 2.79 -4.10 2.88
CA LEU A 34 2.57 -4.77 4.17
C LEU A 34 3.89 -5.17 4.86
N ALA A 35 4.89 -5.61 4.08
CA ALA A 35 6.21 -5.92 4.62
C ALA A 35 6.90 -4.67 5.18
N ILE A 36 6.82 -3.53 4.49
CA ILE A 36 7.33 -2.23 4.95
C ILE A 36 6.58 -1.78 6.22
N LEU A 37 5.24 -1.78 6.17
CA LEU A 37 4.36 -1.37 7.27
C LEU A 37 4.64 -2.11 8.58
N HIS A 38 4.93 -3.41 8.48
CA HIS A 38 5.15 -4.27 9.63
C HIS A 38 6.62 -4.54 9.93
N ALA A 39 7.54 -3.78 9.35
CA ALA A 39 8.98 -3.92 9.51
C ALA A 39 9.48 -5.38 9.31
N ARG A 40 8.95 -6.08 8.31
CA ARG A 40 9.29 -7.47 7.99
C ARG A 40 10.42 -7.53 6.97
N LEU A 41 11.64 -7.24 7.41
CA LEU A 41 12.82 -7.11 6.56
C LEU A 41 13.06 -8.35 5.67
N GLU A 42 12.97 -9.55 6.22
CA GLU A 42 13.17 -10.80 5.45
C GLU A 42 12.10 -11.02 4.38
N VAL A 43 10.84 -10.70 4.69
CA VAL A 43 9.74 -10.79 3.72
C VAL A 43 9.95 -9.77 2.61
N LEU A 44 10.33 -8.54 2.97
CA LEU A 44 10.67 -7.49 2.02
C LEU A 44 11.79 -7.94 1.09
N ARG A 45 12.90 -8.47 1.63
CA ARG A 45 14.02 -8.98 0.84
C ARG A 45 13.57 -10.03 -0.18
N VAL A 46 12.82 -11.05 0.26
CA VAL A 46 12.32 -12.10 -0.63
C VAL A 46 11.43 -11.51 -1.73
N LEU A 47 10.54 -10.57 -1.41
CA LEU A 47 9.69 -9.92 -2.40
C LEU A 47 10.53 -9.17 -3.45
N LEU A 48 11.54 -8.43 -3.02
CA LEU A 48 12.45 -7.69 -3.89
C LEU A 48 13.28 -8.63 -4.79
N GLU A 49 13.80 -9.72 -4.25
CA GLU A 49 14.51 -10.77 -5.01
C GLU A 49 13.63 -11.43 -6.08
N LYS A 50 12.31 -11.51 -5.81
CA LYS A 50 11.30 -11.99 -6.76
C LYS A 50 10.81 -10.91 -7.73
N GLY A 51 11.42 -9.73 -7.75
CA GLY A 51 11.13 -8.67 -8.70
C GLY A 51 9.94 -7.79 -8.33
N ALA A 52 9.59 -7.70 -7.05
CA ALA A 52 8.64 -6.68 -6.59
C ALA A 52 9.15 -5.29 -6.97
N ARG A 53 8.29 -4.47 -7.57
CA ARG A 53 8.64 -3.12 -8.03
C ARG A 53 8.77 -2.19 -6.82
N VAL A 54 9.91 -1.51 -6.71
CA VAL A 54 10.16 -0.49 -5.67
C VAL A 54 9.79 0.93 -6.08
N ASP A 55 9.74 1.16 -7.40
CA ASP A 55 9.40 2.45 -7.99
C ASP A 55 7.91 2.54 -8.34
N GLY A 56 7.42 3.78 -8.30
CA GLY A 56 6.06 4.13 -8.66
C GLY A 56 5.16 4.32 -7.45
N GLU A 57 4.00 4.94 -7.69
CA GLU A 57 3.01 5.21 -6.66
C GLU A 57 2.50 3.90 -6.05
N VAL A 58 2.42 3.90 -4.72
CA VAL A 58 1.78 2.81 -3.96
C VAL A 58 0.46 3.35 -3.46
N GLN A 59 -0.64 2.67 -3.79
CA GLN A 59 -1.98 3.05 -3.36
C GLN A 59 -2.78 1.83 -2.89
N TRP A 60 -3.76 2.09 -2.02
CA TRP A 60 -4.77 1.12 -1.62
C TRP A 60 -6.05 1.82 -1.19
N ARG A 61 -7.16 1.09 -1.15
CA ARG A 61 -8.45 1.61 -0.71
C ARG A 61 -8.90 0.98 0.60
N SER A 62 -9.53 1.78 1.44
CA SER A 62 -10.26 1.31 2.62
C SER A 62 -11.75 1.36 2.37
N SER A 63 -12.44 0.28 2.72
CA SER A 63 -13.91 0.21 2.66
C SER A 63 -14.54 1.28 3.55
N HIS A 64 -15.66 1.84 3.09
CA HIS A 64 -16.46 2.73 3.90
C HIS A 64 -17.27 1.96 4.93
N VAL A 65 -17.27 2.48 6.15
CA VAL A 65 -18.10 1.98 7.21
C VAL A 65 -19.30 2.87 7.30
N ASN A 66 -20.50 2.31 7.12
CA ASN A 66 -21.71 3.06 7.35
C ASN A 66 -21.88 3.27 8.86
N LEU A 67 -21.25 4.32 9.39
CA LEU A 67 -21.27 4.66 10.82
C LEU A 67 -22.66 5.08 11.30
N TYR A 68 -23.52 5.53 10.38
CA TYR A 68 -24.74 6.25 10.74
C TYR A 68 -26.01 5.40 10.73
N ASP A 69 -26.03 4.22 10.11
CA ASP A 69 -27.21 3.37 10.24
C ASP A 69 -26.99 1.95 9.72
N SER A 70 -27.75 1.02 10.27
CA SER A 70 -28.04 -0.30 9.71
C SER A 70 -28.71 -0.26 8.31
N ARG A 71 -28.94 0.94 7.75
CA ARG A 71 -29.62 1.13 6.48
C ARG A 71 -28.88 0.48 5.31
N SER A 72 -29.68 0.01 4.37
CA SER A 72 -29.22 -0.45 3.07
C SER A 72 -28.60 0.72 2.30
N TRP A 73 -27.59 0.44 1.48
CA TRP A 73 -26.98 1.44 0.61
C TRP A 73 -27.92 1.75 -0.55
N THR A 74 -28.00 2.99 -1.01
CA THR A 74 -28.57 3.22 -2.35
C THR A 74 -27.60 2.71 -3.42
N ALA A 75 -28.09 2.41 -4.62
CA ALA A 75 -27.23 1.99 -5.73
C ALA A 75 -26.13 3.03 -6.05
N ASP A 76 -26.43 4.31 -5.93
CA ASP A 76 -25.49 5.41 -6.17
C ASP A 76 -24.48 5.55 -5.05
N GLN A 77 -24.92 5.45 -3.79
CA GLN A 77 -24.00 5.41 -2.64
C GLN A 77 -23.02 4.25 -2.79
N TRP A 78 -23.49 3.05 -3.15
CA TRP A 78 -22.59 1.90 -3.32
C TRP A 78 -21.56 2.17 -4.41
N ARG A 79 -21.99 2.76 -5.53
CA ARG A 79 -21.09 3.08 -6.63
C ARG A 79 -20.03 4.13 -6.24
N GLN A 80 -20.41 5.14 -5.47
CA GLN A 80 -19.56 6.30 -5.20
C GLN A 80 -18.78 6.19 -3.89
N GLN A 81 -19.36 5.58 -2.86
CA GLN A 81 -18.88 5.67 -1.48
C GLN A 81 -18.47 4.32 -0.90
N ARG A 82 -18.52 3.20 -1.65
CA ARG A 82 -18.14 1.87 -1.08
C ARG A 82 -16.70 1.82 -0.57
N CYS A 83 -15.82 2.64 -1.14
CA CYS A 83 -14.49 2.94 -0.59
C CYS A 83 -14.55 4.34 0.00
N GLN A 84 -14.27 4.47 1.30
CA GLN A 84 -14.26 5.79 1.94
C GLN A 84 -12.97 6.52 1.61
N PHE A 85 -11.85 5.83 1.71
CA PHE A 85 -10.52 6.43 1.59
C PHE A 85 -9.71 5.71 0.54
N THR A 86 -8.99 6.49 -0.27
CA THR A 86 -7.86 6.03 -1.07
C THR A 86 -6.60 6.58 -0.44
N TYR A 87 -5.71 5.71 0.03
CA TYR A 87 -4.40 6.11 0.52
C TYR A 87 -3.40 5.99 -0.63
N SER A 88 -2.54 6.98 -0.81
CA SER A 88 -1.44 6.89 -1.76
C SER A 88 -0.14 7.47 -1.21
N PHE A 89 0.97 6.93 -1.70
CA PHE A 89 2.32 7.40 -1.45
C PHE A 89 3.05 7.43 -2.79
N PRO A 90 3.85 8.46 -3.08
CA PRO A 90 4.50 8.61 -4.39
C PRO A 90 5.51 7.49 -4.69
N SER A 91 6.02 6.82 -3.66
CA SER A 91 6.90 5.66 -3.79
C SER A 91 6.83 4.75 -2.56
N ALA A 92 7.31 3.51 -2.68
CA ALA A 92 7.54 2.63 -1.53
C ALA A 92 8.57 3.22 -0.54
N LEU A 93 9.51 4.03 -1.05
CA LEU A 93 10.54 4.69 -0.26
C LEU A 93 9.98 5.84 0.58
N ALA A 94 9.12 6.70 0.02
CA ALA A 94 8.37 7.72 0.75
C ALA A 94 7.59 7.09 1.90
N ARG A 95 6.95 5.94 1.62
CA ARG A 95 6.29 5.18 2.67
C ARG A 95 7.27 4.68 3.72
N ALA A 96 8.42 4.11 3.37
CA ALA A 96 9.40 3.60 4.34
C ALA A 96 9.96 4.71 5.25
N VAL A 97 10.17 5.92 4.71
CA VAL A 97 10.53 7.13 5.47
C VAL A 97 9.36 7.61 6.35
N GLY A 98 8.14 7.19 6.04
CA GLY A 98 6.94 7.52 6.80
C GLY A 98 6.37 8.90 6.47
N ARG A 99 6.59 9.40 5.26
CA ARG A 99 6.22 10.76 4.83
C ARG A 99 5.70 10.79 3.38
N GLY A 100 5.14 11.92 2.98
CA GLY A 100 4.72 12.16 1.59
C GLY A 100 3.42 11.45 1.17
N GLY A 101 2.74 10.77 2.08
CA GLY A 101 1.48 10.11 1.77
C GLY A 101 0.29 11.07 1.82
N THR A 102 -0.75 10.71 1.07
CA THR A 102 -2.07 11.35 1.12
C THR A 102 -3.15 10.32 1.34
N ALA A 103 -4.25 10.77 1.92
CA ALA A 103 -5.51 10.04 1.93
C ALA A 103 -6.59 10.93 1.34
N THR A 104 -7.36 10.37 0.43
CA THR A 104 -8.42 11.05 -0.31
C THR A 104 -9.75 10.39 0.03
N GLU A 105 -10.68 11.16 0.57
CA GLU A 105 -12.05 10.71 0.82
C GLU A 105 -12.83 10.56 -0.50
N CYS A 106 -13.94 9.82 -0.48
CA CYS A 106 -14.80 9.63 -1.65
C CYS A 106 -15.40 10.94 -2.21
N ASP A 107 -15.44 12.02 -1.43
CA ASP A 107 -15.86 13.35 -1.88
C ASP A 107 -14.73 14.18 -2.52
N GLY A 108 -13.51 13.65 -2.55
CA GLY A 108 -12.32 14.30 -3.09
C GLY A 108 -11.49 15.09 -2.07
N THR A 109 -11.94 15.22 -0.82
CA THR A 109 -11.18 15.87 0.25
C THR A 109 -9.89 15.10 0.51
N THR A 110 -8.77 15.81 0.64
CA THR A 110 -7.45 15.19 0.86
C THR A 110 -6.78 15.68 2.15
N TRP A 111 -6.01 14.80 2.79
CA TRP A 111 -5.12 15.13 3.90
C TRP A 111 -3.81 14.34 3.82
N HIS A 112 -2.80 14.84 4.52
CA HIS A 112 -1.52 14.15 4.65
C HIS A 112 -1.63 12.92 5.56
N VAL A 113 -0.94 11.86 5.17
CA VAL A 113 -0.73 10.66 6.00
C VAL A 113 0.76 10.29 6.08
N PRO A 114 1.23 9.71 7.20
CA PRO A 114 0.51 9.45 8.45
C PRO A 114 0.02 10.73 9.13
N ASP A 115 -0.98 10.62 10.02
CA ASP A 115 -1.51 11.77 10.73
C ASP A 115 -0.47 12.40 11.69
N ARG A 116 -0.86 13.46 12.40
CA ARG A 116 0.01 14.16 13.36
C ARG A 116 0.54 13.27 14.50
N ASP A 117 -0.15 12.17 14.80
CA ASP A 117 0.25 11.18 15.81
C ASP A 117 1.07 10.03 15.17
N GLY A 118 1.40 10.14 13.88
CA GLY A 118 2.12 9.13 13.12
C GLY A 118 1.26 7.90 12.78
N LYS A 119 -0.07 7.96 12.89
CA LYS A 119 -0.94 6.82 12.61
C LYS A 119 -1.36 6.78 11.15
N LEU A 120 -1.43 5.56 10.62
CA LEU A 120 -1.93 5.25 9.28
C LEU A 120 -2.97 4.16 9.41
N HIS A 121 -4.14 4.35 8.79
CA HIS A 121 -5.15 3.31 8.74
C HIS A 121 -4.82 2.29 7.66
N VAL A 122 -4.89 1.02 8.04
CA VAL A 122 -4.65 -0.12 7.16
C VAL A 122 -5.83 -1.10 7.27
N SER A 123 -6.06 -1.88 6.23
CA SER A 123 -7.07 -2.94 6.24
C SER A 123 -6.80 -3.93 7.37
N LEU A 124 -7.84 -4.55 7.92
CA LEU A 124 -7.64 -5.65 8.87
C LEU A 124 -6.84 -6.80 8.21
N ARG A 125 -6.01 -7.46 9.01
CA ARG A 125 -5.20 -8.60 8.56
C ARG A 125 -6.07 -9.77 8.12
N GLY A 126 -5.72 -10.39 6.99
CA GLY A 126 -6.32 -11.62 6.48
C GLY A 126 -6.42 -11.62 4.96
N GLY A 127 -6.20 -12.77 4.32
CA GLY A 127 -6.28 -12.88 2.84
C GLY A 127 -7.70 -12.73 2.28
N VAL A 128 -8.72 -13.01 3.10
CA VAL A 128 -10.13 -12.80 2.76
C VAL A 128 -10.82 -12.18 3.97
N VAL A 129 -11.03 -10.87 3.93
CA VAL A 129 -11.88 -10.17 4.89
C VAL A 129 -13.27 -10.03 4.26
N THR A 130 -14.26 -10.75 4.79
CA THR A 130 -15.67 -10.59 4.41
C THR A 130 -16.30 -9.57 5.35
N LEU A 131 -16.57 -8.39 4.80
CA LEU A 131 -17.14 -7.28 5.54
C LEU A 131 -18.65 -7.26 5.32
N ASN A 132 -19.43 -7.78 6.27
CA ASN A 132 -20.90 -7.79 6.22
C ASN A 132 -21.45 -6.66 7.11
N HIS A 133 -22.17 -5.68 6.52
CA HIS A 133 -22.91 -4.65 7.26
C HIS A 133 -22.12 -4.02 8.42
N LEU A 134 -21.04 -3.34 8.05
CA LEU A 134 -20.09 -2.80 8.99
C LEU A 134 -20.71 -1.67 9.80
N THR A 135 -20.96 -1.92 11.07
CA THR A 135 -21.48 -0.94 12.02
C THR A 135 -20.37 -0.24 12.82
N ARG A 136 -19.12 -0.69 12.69
CA ARG A 136 -17.97 -0.16 13.47
C ARG A 136 -16.70 -0.08 12.64
N TRP A 137 -16.04 1.09 12.66
CA TRP A 137 -14.80 1.36 11.94
C TRP A 137 -13.70 0.35 12.24
N GLN A 138 -13.56 -0.02 13.52
CA GLN A 138 -12.55 -0.94 14.03
C GLN A 138 -12.66 -2.36 13.47
N ARG A 139 -13.75 -2.72 12.80
CA ARG A 139 -13.93 -4.01 12.13
C ARG A 139 -13.43 -4.04 10.69
N CYS A 140 -12.94 -2.91 10.18
CA CYS A 140 -12.63 -2.75 8.75
C CYS A 140 -11.20 -2.28 8.57
N SER A 141 -10.74 -1.42 9.48
CA SER A 141 -9.37 -0.96 9.51
C SER A 141 -8.79 -0.97 10.92
N ALA A 142 -7.47 -1.00 10.99
CA ALA A 142 -6.70 -0.78 12.19
C ALA A 142 -5.80 0.44 12.01
N GLY A 143 -5.69 1.27 13.05
CA GLY A 143 -4.68 2.33 13.09
C GLY A 143 -3.31 1.70 13.39
N LEU A 144 -2.36 1.87 12.49
CA LEU A 144 -0.98 1.42 12.63
C LEU A 144 -0.09 2.63 12.90
N LEU A 145 0.64 2.61 14.00
CA LEU A 145 1.70 3.61 14.24
C LEU A 145 2.84 3.36 13.26
N VAL A 146 3.12 4.35 12.42
CA VAL A 146 4.20 4.29 11.46
C VAL A 146 5.53 4.51 12.14
N ARG A 147 6.38 3.49 12.10
CA ARG A 147 7.75 3.55 12.59
C ARG A 147 8.70 3.36 11.41
N PRO A 148 9.32 4.44 10.91
CA PRO A 148 10.35 4.33 9.88
C PRO A 148 11.46 3.37 10.32
N HIS A 149 12.04 2.62 9.38
CA HIS A 149 13.12 1.67 9.67
C HIS A 149 14.26 1.87 8.66
N VAL A 150 15.42 2.31 9.12
CA VAL A 150 16.54 2.68 8.24
C VAL A 150 17.02 1.51 7.38
N GLU A 151 17.06 0.29 7.91
CA GLU A 151 17.42 -0.90 7.11
C GLU A 151 16.45 -1.18 5.96
N ILE A 152 15.16 -0.86 6.12
CA ILE A 152 14.19 -0.98 5.02
C ILE A 152 14.48 0.08 3.94
N VAL A 153 14.82 1.30 4.35
CA VAL A 153 15.22 2.38 3.45
C VAL A 153 16.47 1.98 2.66
N ARG A 154 17.53 1.53 3.34
CA ARG A 154 18.76 1.01 2.72
C ARG A 154 18.46 -0.13 1.75
N LEU A 155 17.61 -1.07 2.14
CA LEU A 155 17.25 -2.21 1.30
C LEU A 155 16.48 -1.77 0.05
N LEU A 156 15.49 -0.88 0.17
CA LEU A 156 14.76 -0.37 -0.99
C LEU A 156 15.70 0.36 -1.97
N LEU A 157 16.60 1.18 -1.45
CA LEU A 157 17.58 1.91 -2.27
C LEU A 157 18.57 0.95 -2.97
N ALA A 158 19.02 -0.09 -2.28
CA ALA A 158 19.88 -1.13 -2.86
C ALA A 158 19.20 -1.89 -4.02
N TYR A 159 17.87 -1.91 -4.04
CA TYR A 159 17.06 -2.47 -5.14
C TYR A 159 16.58 -1.41 -6.14
N GLY A 160 17.21 -0.22 -6.14
CA GLY A 160 17.03 0.81 -7.16
C GLY A 160 15.90 1.79 -6.89
N ALA A 161 15.34 1.85 -5.67
CA ALA A 161 14.35 2.86 -5.34
C ALA A 161 14.94 4.27 -5.54
N ARG A 162 14.25 5.11 -6.31
CA ARG A 162 14.70 6.47 -6.56
C ARG A 162 14.43 7.38 -5.37
N VAL A 163 15.43 8.22 -5.04
CA VAL A 163 15.28 9.30 -4.07
C VAL A 163 14.74 10.53 -4.80
N THR A 164 13.64 11.10 -4.31
CA THR A 164 13.08 12.37 -4.78
C THR A 164 13.11 13.41 -3.67
N ASP A 165 12.69 14.63 -3.98
CA ASP A 165 12.58 15.71 -3.00
C ASP A 165 11.61 15.37 -1.86
N VAL A 166 10.60 14.52 -2.11
CA VAL A 166 9.65 14.10 -1.08
C VAL A 166 10.35 13.28 0.01
N GLU A 167 11.20 12.33 -0.37
CA GLU A 167 11.93 11.52 0.60
C GLU A 167 12.99 12.34 1.35
N LEU A 168 13.70 13.23 0.65
CA LEU A 168 14.70 14.12 1.27
C LEU A 168 14.07 15.10 2.26
N GLU A 169 12.94 15.70 1.91
CA GLU A 169 12.23 16.61 2.81
C GLU A 169 11.60 15.85 3.99
N GLY A 170 11.13 14.63 3.74
CA GLY A 170 10.63 13.74 4.78
C GLY A 170 11.70 13.36 5.80
N SER A 171 12.92 13.05 5.34
CA SER A 171 14.03 12.64 6.21
C SER A 171 14.60 13.81 7.02
N ARG A 172 14.65 15.04 6.48
CA ARG A 172 15.07 16.23 7.24
C ARG A 172 14.18 16.52 8.45
N LYS A 173 12.90 16.16 8.36
CA LYS A 173 11.91 16.30 9.44
C LYS A 173 11.90 15.09 10.39
N SER A 174 12.71 14.06 10.12
CA SER A 174 12.86 12.93 11.01
C SER A 174 13.75 13.32 12.20
N PRO A 175 13.41 12.90 13.43
CA PRO A 175 14.34 13.04 14.56
C PRO A 175 15.57 12.14 14.39
N ASP A 176 15.47 11.08 13.59
CA ASP A 176 16.55 10.15 13.27
C ASP A 176 17.28 10.60 12.00
N GLN A 177 18.52 11.07 12.17
CA GLN A 177 19.38 11.56 11.09
C GLN A 177 19.89 10.44 10.18
N GLU A 178 19.88 9.17 10.64
CA GLU A 178 20.38 8.06 9.83
C GLU A 178 19.59 7.89 8.53
N PHE A 179 18.32 8.30 8.50
CA PHE A 179 17.53 8.33 7.27
C PHE A 179 18.10 9.29 6.24
N LEU A 180 18.44 10.51 6.66
CA LEU A 180 18.98 11.51 5.76
C LEU A 180 20.36 11.06 5.26
N ASP A 181 21.20 10.55 6.15
CA ASP A 181 22.53 10.04 5.80
C ASP A 181 22.46 8.88 4.82
N ALA A 182 21.51 7.94 5.01
CA ALA A 182 21.30 6.82 4.09
C ALA A 182 20.88 7.29 2.69
N LEU A 183 19.99 8.29 2.59
CA LEU A 183 19.56 8.86 1.31
C LEU A 183 20.70 9.62 0.61
N LEU A 184 21.48 10.40 1.36
CA LEU A 184 22.59 11.20 0.81
C LEU A 184 23.77 10.33 0.37
N SER A 185 24.08 9.27 1.11
CA SER A 185 25.21 8.37 0.81
C SER A 185 25.08 7.73 -0.58
N ILE A 186 23.85 7.39 -0.98
CA ILE A 186 23.60 6.78 -2.29
C ILE A 186 23.65 7.81 -3.41
N ASN A 187 23.16 9.02 -3.16
CA ASN A 187 23.26 10.10 -4.14
C ASN A 187 24.74 10.45 -4.40
N ALA A 188 25.56 10.55 -3.36
CA ALA A 188 27.00 10.79 -3.48
C ALA A 188 27.72 9.67 -4.27
N ALA A 189 27.37 8.40 -4.03
CA ALA A 189 27.92 7.28 -4.77
C ALA A 189 27.60 7.35 -6.28
N LEU A 190 26.41 7.84 -6.66
CA LEU A 190 26.04 8.04 -8.06
C LEU A 190 26.84 9.16 -8.74
N PHE A 191 27.30 10.16 -8.00
CA PHE A 191 28.08 11.28 -8.56
C PHE A 191 29.57 11.00 -8.71
N LEU A 192 30.13 10.07 -7.92
CA LEU A 192 31.58 9.82 -7.90
C LEU A 192 32.06 8.80 -8.94
N ASP A 193 31.16 8.15 -9.69
CA ASP A 193 31.53 7.14 -10.68
C ASP A 193 31.09 7.46 -12.14
N PRO A 194 31.44 8.63 -12.71
CA PRO A 194 31.03 9.00 -14.06
C PRO A 194 31.72 8.18 -15.17
N VAL A 195 32.74 7.38 -14.86
CA VAL A 195 33.61 6.72 -15.87
C VAL A 195 33.18 5.29 -16.22
N HIS A 196 32.23 4.69 -15.50
CA HIS A 196 31.77 3.31 -15.74
C HIS A 196 30.27 3.14 -16.00
N SER A 197 29.63 4.17 -16.57
CA SER A 197 28.27 4.07 -17.16
C SER A 197 28.22 3.23 -18.46
N ASN A 198 28.95 2.11 -18.51
CA ASN A 198 28.70 0.98 -19.40
C ASN A 198 28.44 -0.26 -18.55
N SER A 199 27.21 -0.31 -18.02
CA SER A 199 26.37 -1.52 -18.02
C SER A 199 26.99 -2.86 -17.61
N ASN A 200 27.72 -2.91 -16.49
CA ASN A 200 27.96 -4.15 -15.74
C ASN A 200 27.77 -3.92 -14.23
N TRP A 201 26.64 -3.31 -13.85
CA TRP A 201 26.10 -3.53 -12.52
C TRP A 201 25.88 -5.04 -12.39
N LEU A 202 26.75 -5.70 -11.64
CA LEU A 202 26.59 -7.12 -11.33
C LEU A 202 25.19 -7.28 -10.75
N PRO A 203 24.34 -8.13 -11.35
CA PRO A 203 23.04 -8.42 -10.74
C PRO A 203 23.29 -8.86 -9.30
N PRO A 204 22.38 -8.55 -8.36
CA PRO A 204 22.46 -9.10 -7.01
C PRO A 204 22.70 -10.61 -7.11
N PRO A 205 23.59 -11.17 -6.27
CA PRO A 205 24.09 -12.53 -6.45
C PRO A 205 22.93 -13.52 -6.65
N SER A 206 22.85 -14.02 -7.90
CA SER A 206 22.03 -15.13 -8.39
C SER A 206 20.50 -14.97 -8.51
N GLN A 207 20.05 -14.37 -9.63
CA GLN A 207 18.88 -14.90 -10.37
C GLN A 207 19.26 -16.00 -11.40
N THR A 208 20.53 -16.45 -11.44
CA THR A 208 21.04 -17.28 -12.55
C THR A 208 20.97 -18.81 -12.34
N ARG A 209 20.31 -19.36 -11.31
CA ARG A 209 20.15 -20.84 -11.20
C ARG A 209 18.82 -21.30 -10.60
N PHE A 210 17.73 -21.15 -11.36
CA PHE A 210 16.57 -22.05 -11.25
C PHE A 210 15.96 -22.24 -12.64
N ARG A 211 16.72 -22.82 -13.56
CA ARG A 211 16.16 -23.45 -14.76
C ARG A 211 16.52 -24.93 -14.75
N SER A 212 15.45 -25.73 -14.79
CA SER A 212 15.40 -27.14 -15.19
C SER A 212 16.12 -28.15 -14.29
N LEU A 213 15.32 -28.94 -13.56
CA LEU A 213 15.45 -30.40 -13.42
C LEU A 213 14.20 -30.94 -12.71
N MET A 214 13.08 -30.98 -13.44
CA MET A 214 11.99 -31.92 -13.15
C MET A 214 11.66 -32.67 -14.42
N SER A 215 12.55 -33.61 -14.77
CA SER A 215 12.20 -34.79 -15.54
C SER A 215 12.47 -35.98 -14.62
N LEU A 216 11.49 -36.31 -13.78
CA LEU A 216 11.49 -37.56 -13.03
C LEU A 216 10.73 -38.57 -13.89
N GLN A 217 11.49 -39.52 -14.41
CA GLN A 217 11.02 -40.68 -15.15
C GLN A 217 10.06 -41.49 -14.27
N LEU A 218 8.90 -41.81 -14.83
CA LEU A 218 8.03 -42.88 -14.37
C LEU A 218 8.64 -44.20 -14.84
N LEU A 219 9.05 -45.04 -13.89
CA LEU A 219 9.11 -46.50 -14.01
C LEU A 219 8.28 -47.08 -12.87
#